data_AF-A0ABD0TYW1-F1
#
_entry.id   AF-A0ABD0TYW1-F1
#
_cell.length_a   1.000
_cell.length_b   1.000
_cell.length_c   1.000
_cell.angle_alpha   90.00
_cell.angle_beta   90.00
_cell.angle_gamma   90.00
#
_symmetry.space_group_name_H-M   'P 1'
#
loop_
_entity.id
_entity.type
_entity.pdbx_description
1 polymer ?
#
loop_
_entity_poly.entity_id
_entity_poly.type
_entity_poly.pdbx_seq_one_letter_code
_entity_poly.pdbx_strand_id
1 'polypeptide(L)'
;MLFVVIWYLANLFYMPSCSALRDRRFPPVQAKELPYLECTVSILTEYETALNYLDWEIGKHGLIIEFTDPDYNTRRSATYLPEVAAHEGWTKIEAIDSLMRKAGYNNVITESLRKRLRITKYQSTLYTMHYTEYITYVKTSRAQYPPINGVKPIH
;
A
#
# COMPACT_ATOMS: atom_id res chain seq x y z
N MET A 1 0.67 -5.31 -11.16
CA MET A 1 1.70 -5.36 -10.10
C MET A 1 1.21 -4.46 -8.97
N LEU A 2 0.39 -5.00 -8.07
CA LEU A 2 -0.20 -4.27 -6.94
C LEU A 2 0.73 -4.46 -5.73
N PHE A 3 1.41 -3.40 -5.31
CA PHE A 3 2.09 -3.39 -4.02
C PHE A 3 1.03 -3.20 -2.93
N VAL A 4 0.53 -4.30 -2.37
CA VAL A 4 -0.35 -4.24 -1.20
C VAL A 4 0.53 -3.96 0.02
N VAL A 5 0.54 -2.72 0.50
CA VAL A 5 0.96 -2.43 1.87
C VAL A 5 -0.19 -2.87 2.76
N ILE A 6 -0.01 -4.06 3.34
CA ILE A 6 -0.99 -4.66 4.21
C ILE A 6 -0.84 -4.03 5.59
N TRP A 7 -1.84 -3.27 6.02
CA TRP A 7 -2.08 -3.00 7.43
C TRP A 7 -3.48 -3.49 7.78
N TYR A 8 -3.51 -4.66 8.41
CA TYR A 8 -4.63 -5.35 9.05
C TYR A 8 -5.98 -5.47 8.30
N LEU A 9 -6.34 -6.74 8.04
CA LEU A 9 -7.69 -7.32 7.98
C LEU A 9 -8.57 -7.27 6.73
N ALA A 10 -8.03 -7.50 5.53
CA ALA A 10 -8.89 -7.85 4.40
C ALA A 10 -9.61 -9.21 4.59
N ASN A 11 -10.95 -9.23 4.48
CA ASN A 11 -11.65 -10.25 3.68
C ASN A 11 -13.13 -9.95 3.36
N LEU A 12 -13.62 -10.67 2.33
CA LEU A 12 -14.93 -10.68 1.63
C LEU A 12 -15.02 -9.63 0.51
N PHE A 13 -14.84 -9.92 -0.78
CA PHE A 13 -15.06 -11.12 -1.58
C PHE A 13 -13.90 -11.25 -2.60
N TYR A 14 -13.45 -12.48 -2.91
CA TYR A 14 -12.57 -12.85 -4.05
C TYR A 14 -11.04 -13.05 -3.83
N MET A 15 -10.47 -13.09 -2.63
CA MET A 15 -9.08 -13.56 -2.42
C MET A 15 -8.92 -14.28 -1.06
N PRO A 16 -8.99 -15.63 -0.98
CA PRO A 16 -9.17 -16.35 0.29
C PRO A 16 -7.88 -16.67 1.07
N SER A 17 -6.80 -15.86 1.03
CA SER A 17 -5.53 -16.38 1.59
C SER A 17 -4.43 -15.47 2.15
N CYS A 18 -4.44 -14.14 2.04
CA CYS A 18 -3.24 -13.37 2.40
C CYS A 18 -3.52 -12.18 3.32
N SER A 19 -3.44 -12.39 4.64
CA SER A 19 -2.50 -11.64 5.49
C SER A 19 -2.71 -11.94 6.98
N ALA A 20 -3.94 -11.86 7.49
CA ALA A 20 -4.17 -11.87 8.95
C ALA A 20 -3.93 -13.23 9.62
N LEU A 21 -4.06 -14.34 8.88
CA LEU A 21 -3.93 -15.71 9.43
C LEU A 21 -2.59 -16.38 9.09
N ARG A 22 -1.75 -15.74 8.26
CA ARG A 22 -0.47 -16.31 7.79
C ARG A 22 0.72 -15.39 8.04
N ASP A 23 0.53 -14.27 8.75
CA ASP A 23 1.65 -13.43 9.15
C ASP A 23 2.41 -14.09 10.32
N ARG A 24 3.57 -14.67 10.00
CA ARG A 24 4.61 -15.21 10.91
C ARG A 24 4.86 -14.35 12.16
N ARG A 25 4.72 -13.02 12.00
CA ARG A 25 5.18 -12.03 12.97
C ARG A 25 4.17 -11.78 14.08
N PHE A 26 2.91 -12.17 13.90
CA PHE A 26 1.86 -11.95 14.87
C PHE A 26 1.15 -13.27 15.21
N PRO A 27 0.78 -13.48 16.48
CA PRO A 27 -0.08 -14.60 16.83
C PRO A 27 -1.43 -14.49 16.10
N PRO A 28 -2.07 -15.62 15.75
CA PRO A 28 -3.36 -15.61 15.09
C PRO A 28 -4.41 -14.88 15.96
N VAL A 29 -5.18 -14.02 15.31
CA VAL A 29 -6.24 -13.21 15.93
C VAL A 29 -7.27 -14.10 16.64
N GLN A 30 -7.58 -13.78 17.90
CA GLN A 30 -8.57 -14.49 18.71
C GLN A 30 -9.98 -13.91 18.51
N ALA A 31 -11.02 -14.75 18.65
CA ALA A 31 -12.41 -14.34 18.47
C ALA A 31 -12.85 -13.17 19.38
N LYS A 32 -12.23 -13.04 20.56
CA LYS A 32 -12.47 -11.96 21.53
C LYS A 32 -11.90 -10.60 21.10
N GLU A 33 -10.97 -10.59 20.15
CA GLU A 33 -10.32 -9.37 19.64
C GLU A 33 -11.12 -8.76 18.49
N LEU A 34 -11.98 -9.55 17.83
CA LEU A 34 -12.81 -9.13 16.70
C LEU A 34 -13.57 -7.80 16.91
N PRO A 35 -14.19 -7.50 18.08
CA PRO A 35 -14.90 -6.24 18.28
C PRO A 35 -14.02 -5.00 18.24
N TYR A 36 -12.71 -5.16 18.49
CA TYR A 36 -11.73 -4.07 18.54
C TYR A 36 -10.91 -3.96 17.26
N LEU A 37 -11.19 -4.82 16.27
CA LEU A 37 -10.45 -4.85 15.03
C LEU A 37 -10.99 -3.83 14.05
N GLU A 38 -10.05 -3.18 13.39
CA GLU A 38 -10.25 -2.32 12.25
C GLU A 38 -9.58 -2.95 11.04
N CYS A 39 -10.30 -2.97 9.92
CA CYS A 39 -9.73 -3.36 8.64
C CYS A 39 -9.40 -2.12 7.84
N THR A 40 -8.15 -1.94 7.44
CA THR A 40 -7.74 -0.88 6.53
C THR A 40 -7.22 -1.48 5.22
N VAL A 41 -7.86 -1.13 4.12
CA VAL A 41 -7.45 -1.52 2.78
C VAL A 41 -6.84 -0.32 2.09
N SER A 42 -5.55 -0.40 1.78
CA SER A 42 -4.87 0.58 0.92
C SER A 42 -5.02 0.20 -0.54
N ILE A 43 -5.79 0.96 -1.30
CA ILE A 43 -5.90 0.80 -2.75
C ILE A 43 -4.94 1.78 -3.41
N LEU A 44 -3.97 1.25 -4.16
CA LEU A 44 -3.06 2.06 -4.96
C LEU A 44 -3.68 2.32 -6.34
N THR A 45 -3.95 3.58 -6.65
CA THR A 45 -4.58 4.05 -7.89
C THR A 45 -3.69 5.06 -8.62
N GLU A 46 -4.04 5.36 -9.87
CA GLU A 46 -3.45 6.47 -10.64
C GLU A 46 -1.92 6.38 -10.78
N TYR A 47 -1.43 5.25 -11.30
CA TYR A 47 -0.01 5.11 -11.64
C TYR A 47 0.30 5.93 -12.89
N GLU A 48 1.06 7.00 -12.71
CA GLU A 48 1.44 7.90 -13.79
C GLU A 48 2.96 8.11 -13.79
N THR A 49 3.55 8.16 -14.98
CA THR A 49 4.97 8.55 -15.09
C THR A 49 5.07 10.06 -14.91
N ALA A 50 5.84 10.50 -13.91
CA ALA A 50 6.08 11.91 -13.65
C ALA A 50 6.94 12.52 -14.76
N LEU A 51 6.62 13.76 -15.17
CA LEU A 51 7.38 14.46 -16.21
C LEU A 51 8.79 14.85 -15.75
N ASN A 52 8.91 15.17 -14.47
CA ASN A 52 10.15 15.61 -13.84
C ASN A 52 10.26 15.00 -12.43
N TYR A 53 11.46 15.00 -11.87
CA TYR A 53 11.69 14.49 -10.52
C TYR A 53 11.03 15.30 -9.39
N LEU A 54 10.46 16.45 -9.73
CA LEU A 54 9.68 17.32 -8.84
C LEU A 54 8.17 17.28 -9.11
N ASP A 55 7.72 16.54 -10.14
CA ASP A 55 6.32 16.46 -10.59
C ASP A 55 5.50 15.46 -9.75
N TRP A 56 5.48 15.69 -8.44
CA TRP A 56 4.72 14.95 -7.44
C TRP A 56 4.43 15.85 -6.23
N GLU A 57 3.61 15.40 -5.28
CA GLU A 57 3.20 16.19 -4.12
C GLU A 57 3.48 15.39 -2.85
N ILE A 58 4.15 16.02 -1.89
CA ILE A 58 4.51 15.42 -0.60
C ILE A 58 3.22 15.14 0.18
N GLY A 59 3.10 13.94 0.76
CA GLY A 59 1.92 13.52 1.53
C GLY A 59 0.73 13.04 0.69
N LYS A 60 0.75 13.24 -0.63
CA LYS A 60 -0.33 12.81 -1.54
C LYS A 60 0.11 11.69 -2.48
N HIS A 61 1.29 11.84 -3.07
CA HIS A 61 1.79 10.90 -4.07
C HIS A 61 2.87 9.99 -3.49
N GLY A 62 2.71 8.69 -3.70
CA GLY A 62 3.75 7.69 -3.53
C GLY A 62 4.66 7.68 -4.75
N LEU A 63 5.90 7.26 -4.57
CA LEU A 63 6.94 7.34 -5.58
C LEU A 63 7.58 5.99 -5.81
N ILE A 64 7.73 5.63 -7.07
CA ILE A 64 8.59 4.53 -7.50
C ILE A 64 9.65 5.13 -8.41
N ILE A 65 10.91 4.96 -8.04
CA ILE A 65 12.03 5.39 -8.86
C ILE A 65 12.66 4.17 -9.53
N GLU A 66 13.08 4.35 -10.78
CA GLU A 66 13.83 3.36 -11.54
C GLU A 66 14.94 4.06 -12.32
N PHE A 67 16.16 3.56 -12.20
CA PHE A 67 17.30 4.08 -12.95
C PHE A 67 18.38 3.03 -13.12
N THR A 68 19.26 3.26 -14.08
CA THR A 68 20.46 2.43 -14.28
C THR A 68 21.65 3.17 -13.71
N ASP A 69 22.40 2.49 -12.84
CA ASP A 69 23.65 3.01 -12.30
C ASP A 69 24.65 3.21 -13.46
N PRO A 70 25.17 4.43 -13.69
CA PRO A 70 26.13 4.68 -14.77
C PRO A 70 27.48 4.00 -14.55
N ASP A 71 27.88 3.74 -13.30
CA ASP A 71 29.19 3.18 -12.98
C ASP A 71 29.19 1.64 -13.08
N TYR A 72 28.11 1.01 -12.61
CA TYR A 72 27.97 -0.45 -12.53
C TYR A 72 26.99 -1.04 -13.54
N ASN A 73 26.40 -0.21 -14.41
CA ASN A 73 25.35 -0.57 -15.38
C ASN A 73 24.22 -1.44 -14.78
N THR A 74 23.93 -1.25 -13.50
CA THR A 74 22.98 -2.07 -12.74
C THR A 74 21.66 -1.33 -12.63
N ARG A 75 20.55 -1.97 -12.99
CA ARG A 75 19.21 -1.40 -12.80
C ARG A 75 18.84 -1.44 -11.33
N ARG A 76 18.44 -0.29 -10.79
CA ARG A 76 18.01 -0.11 -9.41
C ARG A 76 16.61 0.47 -9.37
N SER A 77 15.86 0.09 -8.35
CA SER A 77 14.54 0.62 -8.07
C SER A 77 14.29 0.74 -6.57
N ALA A 78 13.49 1.74 -6.19
CA ALA A 78 13.04 1.93 -4.82
C ALA A 78 11.66 2.58 -4.82
N THR A 79 10.92 2.34 -3.74
CA THR A 79 9.57 2.86 -3.55
C THR A 79 9.44 3.56 -2.19
N TYR A 80 8.75 4.70 -2.19
CA TYR A 80 8.25 5.34 -0.98
C TYR A 80 6.73 5.53 -1.06
N LEU A 81 6.10 5.34 0.10
CA LEU A 81 4.70 5.64 0.31
C LEU A 81 4.49 7.14 0.47
N PRO A 82 3.29 7.66 0.18
CA PRO A 82 2.99 9.09 0.30
C PRO A 82 3.31 9.65 1.69
N GLU A 83 3.09 8.86 2.76
CA GLU A 83 3.32 9.32 4.12
C GLU A 83 4.80 9.51 4.48
N VAL A 84 5.74 8.81 3.83
CA VAL A 84 7.15 8.75 4.28
C VAL A 84 7.81 10.12 4.19
N ALA A 85 7.68 10.79 3.03
CA ALA A 85 8.30 12.10 2.83
C ALA A 85 7.69 13.18 3.75
N ALA A 86 6.38 13.09 4.01
CA ALA A 86 5.68 14.02 4.90
C ALA A 86 6.05 13.80 6.37
N HIS A 87 6.16 12.54 6.81
CA HIS A 87 6.52 12.17 8.18
C HIS A 87 7.92 12.63 8.56
N GLU A 88 8.88 12.46 7.64
CA GLU A 88 10.28 12.87 7.86
C GLU A 88 10.51 14.38 7.66
N GLY A 89 9.52 15.11 7.14
CA GLY A 89 9.66 16.54 6.82
C GLY A 89 10.63 16.81 5.68
N TRP A 90 10.87 15.84 4.79
CA TRP A 90 11.79 15.98 3.68
C TRP A 90 11.23 16.84 2.55
N THR A 91 12.09 17.67 1.96
CA THR A 91 11.81 18.31 0.68
C THR A 91 11.77 17.28 -0.45
N LYS A 92 11.21 17.67 -1.61
CA LYS A 92 11.15 16.77 -2.77
C LYS A 92 12.53 16.24 -3.20
N ILE A 93 13.56 17.08 -3.10
CA ILE A 93 14.93 16.72 -3.48
C ILE A 93 15.51 15.73 -2.46
N GLU A 94 15.38 16.01 -1.16
CA GLU A 94 15.86 15.13 -0.10
C GLU A 94 15.18 13.76 -0.15
N ALA A 95 13.88 13.72 -0.43
CA ALA A 95 13.14 12.48 -0.58
C ALA A 95 13.66 11.64 -1.77
N ILE A 96 13.96 12.27 -2.91
CA ILE A 96 14.53 11.59 -4.09
C ILE A 96 15.95 11.11 -3.81
N ASP A 97 16.79 11.93 -3.18
CA ASP A 97 18.16 11.55 -2.84
C ASP A 97 18.17 10.37 -1.84
N SER A 98 17.27 10.40 -0.86
CA SER A 98 17.02 9.30 0.08
C SER A 98 16.52 8.04 -0.64
N LEU A 99 15.59 8.15 -1.59
CA LEU A 99 15.13 7.05 -2.44
C LEU A 99 16.26 6.40 -3.21
N MET A 100 17.14 7.20 -3.81
CA MET A 100 18.29 6.69 -4.56
C MET A 100 19.26 5.93 -3.67
N ARG A 101 19.54 6.45 -2.47
CA ARG A 101 20.35 5.73 -1.46
C ARG A 101 19.68 4.43 -1.03
N LYS A 102 18.36 4.44 -0.83
CA LYS A 102 17.58 3.25 -0.51
C LYS A 102 17.57 2.23 -1.64
N ALA A 103 17.64 2.66 -2.89
CA ALA A 103 17.81 1.80 -4.07
C ALA A 103 19.20 1.14 -4.15
N GLY A 104 20.13 1.53 -3.26
CA GLY A 104 21.49 1.01 -3.18
C GLY A 104 22.53 1.89 -3.89
N TYR A 105 22.20 3.13 -4.27
CA TYR A 105 23.14 4.07 -4.88
C TYR A 105 23.88 4.90 -3.83
N ASN A 106 25.18 4.64 -3.69
CA ASN A 106 26.06 5.26 -2.70
C ASN A 106 27.00 6.33 -3.28
N ASN A 107 27.00 6.52 -4.60
CA ASN A 107 27.85 7.47 -5.29
C ASN A 107 27.24 8.89 -5.24
N VAL A 108 27.98 9.86 -5.78
CA VAL A 108 27.56 11.28 -5.82
C VAL A 108 26.32 11.44 -6.70
N ILE A 109 25.23 11.90 -6.11
CA ILE A 109 23.98 12.17 -6.83
C ILE A 109 24.11 13.52 -7.54
N THR A 110 24.26 13.47 -8.86
CA THR A 110 24.34 14.66 -9.72
C THR A 110 22.97 15.03 -10.27
N GLU A 111 22.78 16.31 -10.62
CA GLU A 111 21.54 16.82 -11.20
C GLU A 111 21.17 16.12 -12.52
N SER A 112 22.16 15.79 -13.34
CA SER A 112 21.97 15.02 -14.57
C SER A 112 21.49 13.59 -14.30
N LEU A 113 21.90 12.98 -13.19
CA LEU A 113 21.40 11.68 -12.77
C LEU A 113 19.94 11.77 -12.28
N ARG A 114 19.59 12.82 -11.51
CA ARG A 114 18.20 13.07 -11.08
C ARG A 114 17.25 13.20 -12.27
N LYS A 115 17.69 13.89 -13.33
CA LYS A 115 16.92 14.04 -14.58
C LYS A 115 16.78 12.75 -15.38
N ARG A 116 17.66 11.77 -15.19
CA ARG A 116 17.59 10.44 -15.82
C ARG A 116 16.72 9.44 -15.05
N LEU A 117 16.25 9.82 -13.86
CA LEU A 117 15.35 8.96 -13.08
C LEU A 117 14.02 8.81 -13.81
N ARG A 118 13.57 7.56 -13.98
CA ARG A 118 12.19 7.29 -14.32
C ARG A 118 11.40 7.24 -13.02
N ILE A 119 10.46 8.16 -12.87
CA ILE A 119 9.66 8.31 -11.66
C ILE A 119 8.22 8.00 -12.01
N THR A 120 7.64 7.06 -11.29
CA THR A 120 6.22 6.75 -11.34
C THR A 120 5.60 7.23 -10.05
N LYS A 121 4.68 8.19 -10.16
CA LYS A 121 3.83 8.63 -9.06
C LYS A 121 2.58 7.76 -9.01
N TYR A 122 2.08 7.50 -7.81
CA TYR A 122 0.80 6.85 -7.60
C TYR A 122 0.10 7.47 -6.40
N GLN A 123 -1.22 7.36 -6.34
CA GLN A 123 -2.00 7.76 -5.19
C GLN A 123 -2.39 6.52 -4.39
N SER A 124 -2.46 6.64 -3.07
CA SER A 124 -3.03 5.60 -2.22
C SER A 124 -4.28 6.12 -1.55
N THR A 125 -5.40 5.43 -1.75
CA THR A 125 -6.63 5.71 -1.02
C THR A 125 -6.79 4.62 0.02
N LEU A 126 -6.79 5.03 1.29
CA LEU A 126 -7.03 4.15 2.42
C LEU A 126 -8.53 4.11 2.69
N TYR A 127 -9.10 2.91 2.65
CA TYR A 127 -10.46 2.66 3.10
C TYR A 127 -10.40 1.86 4.39
N THR A 128 -10.89 2.46 5.45
CA THR A 128 -10.95 1.87 6.78
C THR A 128 -12.38 1.52 7.10
N MET A 129 -12.63 0.32 7.61
CA MET A 129 -13.93 -0.11 8.08
C MET A 129 -13.79 -0.79 9.44
N HIS A 130 -14.55 -0.32 10.42
CA HIS A 130 -14.59 -0.94 11.73
C HIS A 130 -15.43 -2.21 11.72
N TYR A 131 -15.11 -3.16 12.59
CA TYR A 131 -15.90 -4.39 12.74
C TYR A 131 -17.38 -4.13 13.05
N THR A 132 -17.69 -3.09 13.83
CA THR A 132 -19.06 -2.68 14.17
C THR A 132 -19.85 -2.24 12.93
N GLU A 133 -19.22 -1.51 12.02
CA GLU A 133 -19.78 -1.10 10.74
C GLU A 133 -19.99 -2.29 9.81
N TYR A 134 -19.02 -3.22 9.76
CA TYR A 134 -19.15 -4.48 9.02
C TYR A 134 -20.35 -5.31 9.50
N ILE A 135 -20.53 -5.47 10.81
CA ILE A 135 -21.67 -6.23 11.37
C ILE A 135 -22.99 -5.54 11.03
N THR A 136 -23.03 -4.21 11.05
CA THR A 136 -24.22 -3.43 10.67
C THR A 136 -24.53 -3.57 9.19
N TYR A 137 -23.51 -3.52 8.33
CA TYR A 137 -23.62 -3.79 6.91
C TYR A 137 -24.15 -5.21 6.68
N VAL A 138 -23.52 -6.24 7.24
CA VAL A 138 -23.95 -7.65 7.07
C VAL A 138 -25.38 -7.86 7.56
N LYS A 139 -25.78 -7.27 8.70
CA LYS A 139 -27.17 -7.36 9.20
C LYS A 139 -28.16 -6.71 8.22
N THR A 140 -27.81 -5.55 7.68
CA THR A 140 -28.66 -4.82 6.72
C THR A 140 -28.71 -5.51 5.35
N SER A 141 -27.58 -5.97 4.83
CA SER A 141 -27.47 -6.66 3.53
C SER A 141 -28.06 -8.06 3.57
N ARG A 142 -27.96 -8.79 4.69
CA ARG A 142 -28.66 -10.08 4.89
C ARG A 142 -30.16 -9.91 5.12
N ALA A 143 -30.64 -8.74 5.52
CA ALA A 143 -32.06 -8.43 5.51
C ALA A 143 -32.59 -8.19 4.08
N GLN A 144 -31.71 -7.88 3.13
CA GLN A 144 -32.07 -7.55 1.75
C GLN A 144 -32.00 -8.75 0.79
N TYR A 145 -31.27 -9.81 1.14
CA TYR A 145 -31.27 -11.08 0.43
C TYR A 145 -31.94 -12.18 1.28
N PRO A 146 -33.04 -12.80 0.82
CA PRO A 146 -33.65 -13.89 1.56
C PRO A 146 -32.64 -15.04 1.75
N PRO A 147 -32.74 -15.79 2.85
CA PRO A 147 -31.88 -16.94 3.07
C PRO A 147 -31.96 -17.88 1.87
N ILE A 148 -30.80 -18.28 1.35
CA ILE A 148 -30.73 -19.31 0.31
C ILE A 148 -31.24 -20.60 0.95
N ASN A 149 -32.47 -20.97 0.61
CA ASN A 149 -33.08 -22.24 1.00
C ASN A 149 -32.17 -23.39 0.56
N GLY A 150 -31.49 -24.05 1.50
CA GLY A 150 -30.62 -25.17 1.11
C GLY A 150 -29.88 -25.94 2.20
N VAL A 151 -29.78 -25.47 3.45
CA VAL A 151 -29.08 -26.25 4.49
C VAL A 151 -30.10 -26.82 5.47
N LYS A 152 -30.45 -28.10 5.28
CA LYS A 152 -31.16 -28.88 6.30
C LYS A 152 -30.24 -29.06 7.51
N PRO A 153 -30.73 -28.85 8.74
CA PRO A 153 -29.95 -29.16 9.94
C PRO A 153 -29.67 -30.66 9.99
N ILE A 154 -28.41 -31.00 10.21
CA ILE A 154 -27.96 -32.37 10.47
C ILE A 154 -28.32 -32.66 11.92
N HIS A 155 -28.93 -33.83 12.11
CA HIS A 155 -29.63 -34.30 13.30
C HIS A 155 -28.76 -34.47 14.54
#